data_AF-A0AAD6S510-F1
#
_entry.id   AF-A0AAD6S510-F1
#
_cell.length_a   1.000
_cell.length_b   1.000
_cell.length_c   1.000
_cell.angle_alpha   90.00
_cell.angle_beta   90.00
_cell.angle_gamma   90.00
#
_symmetry.space_group_name_H-M   'P 1'
#
loop_
_entity.id
_entity.type
_entity.pdbx_description
1 polymer ?
#
loop_
_entity_poly.entity_id
_entity_poly.type
_entity_poly.pdbx_seq_one_letter_code
_entity_poly.pdbx_strand_id
1 'polypeptide(L)' 'HDVQAFSDLRVQRYLQEPIGRLPIEILSEIFILLPLARNQRERSSPLLLLRICATWRTVALSTAALW' A
#
# COMPACT_ATOMS: atom_id res chain seq x y z
N HIS A 1 -11.90 -3.97 -24.44
CA HIS A 1 -11.00 -5.14 -24.37
C HIS A 1 -9.60 -4.78 -23.88
N ASP A 2 -8.92 -3.76 -24.44
CA ASP A 2 -7.54 -3.42 -24.01
C ASP A 2 -7.39 -2.94 -22.56
N VAL A 3 -8.31 -2.11 -22.04
CA VAL A 3 -8.18 -1.52 -20.69
C VAL A 3 -8.13 -2.60 -19.59
N GLN A 4 -8.89 -3.68 -19.77
CA GLN A 4 -8.97 -4.79 -18.82
C GLN A 4 -7.68 -5.64 -18.81
N ALA A 5 -7.11 -5.89 -19.98
CA ALA A 5 -5.84 -6.61 -20.10
C ALA A 5 -4.69 -5.87 -19.40
N PHE A 6 -4.67 -4.53 -19.47
CA PHE A 6 -3.67 -3.73 -18.77
C PHE A 6 -3.85 -3.70 -17.24
N SER A 7 -5.08 -3.75 -16.72
CA SER A 7 -5.30 -3.88 -15.27
C SER A 7 -4.85 -5.24 -14.75
N ASP A 8 -5.12 -6.31 -15.50
CA ASP A 8 -4.75 -7.68 -15.11
C ASP A 8 -3.23 -7.83 -15.03
N LEU A 9 -2.50 -7.25 -15.99
CA LEU A 9 -1.03 -7.21 -15.97
C LEU A 9 -0.45 -6.45 -14.76
N ARG A 10 -1.15 -5.45 -14.24
CA ARG A 10 -0.70 -4.70 -13.05
C ARG A 10 -0.95 -5.50 -11.78
N VAL A 11 -2.10 -6.14 -11.68
CA VAL A 11 -2.43 -7.03 -10.56
C VAL A 11 -1.48 -8.22 -10.52
N GLN A 12 -1.25 -8.86 -11.66
CA GLN A 12 -0.34 -10.00 -11.75
C GLN A 12 1.09 -9.61 -11.34
N ARG A 13 1.60 -8.46 -11.81
CA ARG A 13 2.92 -7.97 -11.38
C ARG A 13 2.95 -7.69 -9.88
N TYR A 14 1.93 -7.04 -9.34
CA TYR A 14 1.84 -6.79 -7.90
C TYR A 14 1.91 -8.09 -7.08
N LEU A 15 1.19 -9.14 -7.50
CA LEU A 15 1.20 -10.45 -6.84
C LEU A 15 2.53 -11.21 -6.95
N GLN A 16 3.39 -10.87 -7.92
CA GLN A 16 4.74 -11.43 -8.01
C GLN A 16 5.72 -10.71 -7.06
N GLU A 17 5.47 -9.45 -6.73
CA GLU A 17 6.30 -8.71 -5.78
C GLU A 17 6.16 -9.27 -4.36
N PRO A 18 7.24 -9.30 -3.56
CA PRO A 18 7.18 -9.75 -2.16
C PRO A 18 6.09 -9.04 -1.35
N ILE A 19 5.93 -7.73 -1.54
CA ILE A 19 4.95 -6.91 -0.80
C ILE A 19 3.50 -7.22 -1.18
N GLY A 20 3.25 -7.67 -2.41
CA GLY A 20 1.89 -8.01 -2.86
C GLY A 20 1.43 -9.40 -2.46
N ARG A 21 2.32 -10.22 -1.90
CA ARG A 21 2.01 -11.55 -1.34
C ARG A 21 1.75 -11.51 0.17
N LEU A 22 1.92 -10.36 0.80
CA LEU A 22 1.67 -10.21 2.23
C LEU A 22 0.17 -10.24 2.54
N PRO A 23 -0.23 -10.82 3.68
CA PRO A 23 -1.56 -10.60 4.22
C PRO A 23 -1.83 -9.11 4.44
N ILE A 24 -3.09 -8.71 4.32
CA ILE A 24 -3.52 -7.31 4.43
C ILE A 24 -3.19 -6.73 5.81
N GLU A 25 -3.21 -7.57 6.85
CA GLU A 25 -2.89 -7.25 8.24
C GLU A 25 -1.41 -6.88 8.38
N ILE A 26 -0.53 -7.70 7.77
CA ILE A 26 0.91 -7.44 7.78
C ILE A 26 1.22 -6.15 7.00
N LEU A 27 0.52 -5.93 5.89
CA LEU A 27 0.66 -4.69 5.12
C LEU A 27 0.23 -3.46 5.93
N SER A 28 -0.86 -3.54 6.71
CA SER A 28 -1.28 -2.46 7.60
C SER A 28 -0.28 -2.17 8.72
N GLU A 29 0.31 -3.21 9.33
CA GLU A 29 1.36 -3.05 10.35
C GLU A 29 2.60 -2.33 9.78
N ILE A 30 3.03 -2.69 8.57
CA ILE A 30 4.12 -1.98 7.88
C ILE A 30 3.80 -0.50 7.70
N PHE A 31 2.55 -0.16 7.35
CA PHE A 31 2.14 1.24 7.18
C PHE A 31 2.18 2.02 8.50
N ILE A 32 1.81 1.39 9.61
CA ILE A 32 1.85 2.02 10.94
C ILE A 32 3.31 2.26 11.40
N LEU A 33 4.23 1.39 11.01
CA LEU A 33 5.65 1.49 11.39
C LEU A 33 6.45 2.46 10.51
N LEU A 34 5.96 2.80 9.31
CA LEU A 34 6.63 3.70 8.35
C LEU A 34 7.06 5.07 8.94
N PRO A 35 6.22 5.77 9.73
CA PRO A 35 6.60 7.01 10.41
C PRO A 35 7.71 6.84 11.46
N LEU A 36 7.86 5.64 12.03
CA LEU A 36 8.89 5.34 13.04
C LEU A 36 10.26 5.09 12.41
N ALA A 37 10.28 4.61 11.16
CA ALA A 37 11.51 4.28 10.44
C ALA A 37 12.22 5.51 9.82
N ARG A 38 11.49 6.60 9.54
CA ARG A 38 12.09 7.86 9.03
C ARG A 38 12.31 8.85 10.17
N ASN A 39 13.48 9.50 10.18
CA ASN A 39 13.76 10.64 11.05
C ASN A 39 12.57 11.61 11.04
N GLN A 40 12.07 12.00 12.22
CA GLN A 40 10.80 12.69 12.45
C GLN A 40 10.54 13.97 11.62
N ARG A 41 11.55 14.48 10.91
CA ARG A 41 11.43 15.61 9.97
C ARG A 41 10.71 15.25 8.67
N GLU A 42 10.70 13.96 8.30
CA GLU A 42 10.02 13.45 7.09
C GLU A 42 8.91 12.47 7.47
N ARG A 43 7.94 12.91 8.28
CA ARG A 43 6.70 12.15 8.47
C ARG A 43 6.11 11.89 7.09
N SER A 44 6.24 10.66 6.61
CA SER A 44 5.64 10.25 5.35
C SER A 44 4.15 10.29 5.58
N SER A 45 3.46 11.26 4.97
CA SER A 45 2.03 11.41 5.17
C SER A 45 1.32 10.12 4.76
N PRO A 46 0.39 9.58 5.58
CA PRO A 46 -0.45 8.43 5.23
C PRO A 46 -1.13 8.61 3.86
N LEU A 47 -1.36 9.86 3.45
CA LEU A 47 -1.90 10.23 2.14
C LEU A 47 -1.06 9.75 0.96
N LEU A 48 0.25 9.52 1.14
CA LEU A 48 1.12 8.98 0.09
C LEU A 48 0.74 7.54 -0.26
N LEU A 49 0.33 6.75 0.74
CA LEU A 49 -0.09 5.35 0.54
C LEU A 49 -1.33 5.27 -0.37
N LEU A 50 -2.21 6.28 -0.31
CA LEU A 50 -3.41 6.37 -1.14
C LEU A 50 -3.11 6.54 -2.64
N ARG A 51 -1.87 6.91 -3.01
CA ARG A 51 -1.47 7.21 -4.39
C ARG A 51 -0.74 6.06 -5.08
N ILE A 52 -0.39 4.99 -4.37
CA ILE A 52 0.45 3.90 -4.90
C ILE A 52 -0.37 2.95 -5.78
N CYS A 53 -1.37 2.26 -5.20
CA CYS A 53 -2.27 1.41 -5.95
C CYS A 53 -3.63 1.29 -5.22
N ALA A 54 -4.60 0.64 -5.87
CA ALA A 54 -5.92 0.44 -5.28
C ALA A 54 -5.86 -0.36 -3.96
N THR A 55 -5.07 -1.44 -3.91
CA THR A 55 -4.90 -2.27 -2.71
C THR A 55 -4.36 -1.45 -1.54
N TRP A 56 -3.29 -0.68 -1.75
CA TRP A 56 -2.68 0.13 -0.70
C TRP A 56 -3.61 1.22 -0.21
N ARG A 57 -4.38 1.84 -1.11
CA ARG A 57 -5.42 2.79 -0.75
C ARG A 57 -6.47 2.16 0.16
N THR A 58 -6.99 0.98 -0.21
CA THR A 58 -7.98 0.27 0.59
C THR A 58 -7.43 -0.07 1.97
N VAL A 59 -6.21 -0.59 2.06
CA VAL A 59 -5.57 -0.93 3.34
C VAL A 59 -5.41 0.32 4.21
N ALA A 60 -4.87 1.40 3.66
CA ALA A 60 -4.59 2.62 4.40
C ALA A 60 -5.88 3.32 4.89
N LEU A 61 -6.95 3.34 4.08
CA LEU A 61 -8.25 3.88 4.50
C LEU A 61 -8.92 3.02 5.58
N SER A 62 -8.72 1.70 5.53
CA SER A 62 -9.26 0.77 6.53
C SER A 62 -8.45 0.71 7.83
N THR A 63 -7.25 1.30 7.88
CA THR A 63 -6.36 1.24 9.04
C THR A 63 -6.50 2.52 9.87
N ALA A 64 -7.36 2.48 10.90
CA ALA A 64 -7.66 3.65 11.74
C ALA A 64 -6.41 4.26 12.42
N ALA A 65 -5.42 3.45 12.79
CA ALA A 65 -4.21 3.89 13.47
C ALA A 65 -3.26 4.76 12.61
N LEU A 66 -3.52 4.92 11.31
CA LEU A 66 -2.74 5.80 10.44
C LEU A 66 -3.15 7.27 10.52
N TRP A 67 -4.30 7.59 11.11
CA TRP A 67 -4.91 8.92 11.12
C TRP A 67 -4.87 9.54 12.52
#